data_AF-A0A0U1LT29-F1
#
_entry.id   AF-A0A0U1LT29-F1
#
_cell.length_a   1.000
_cell.length_b   1.000
_cell.length_c   1.000
_cell.angle_alpha   90.00
_cell.angle_beta   90.00
_cell.angle_gamma   90.00
#
_symmetry.space_group_name_H-M   'P 1'
#
loop_
_entity.id
_entity.type
_entity.pdbx_description
1 polymer ?
#
loop_
_entity_poly.entity_id
_entity_poly.type
_entity_poly.pdbx_seq_one_letter_code
_entity_poly.pdbx_strand_id
1 'polypeptide(L)'
;MSSHNRACSVVSTLYCTASCYNCSTCRCKPITFLIDNTRGTADRCGSKPLCEPRPGLAKVMLFNALIRTHHITSRKKVVVLKKAADTFNCYVLLRTGGCPGVMYVESAREEDVSAWVNTVQRLRYKDYQLVARPGPQADEGYAKSSTISTDPGLREVDSIKEFGSLMKDRGVLGWWRKGMGYAPR
;
A
#
# COMPACT_ATOMS: atom_id res chain seq x y z
N MET A 1 0.46 68.23 -31.38
CA MET A 1 -0.86 67.73 -30.93
C MET A 1 -0.96 66.28 -31.37
N SER A 2 -1.10 65.36 -30.39
CA SER A 2 -1.68 64.00 -30.36
C SER A 2 -1.76 63.12 -31.62
N SER A 3 -1.69 61.78 -31.60
CA SER A 3 -1.25 60.75 -30.64
C SER A 3 -1.61 59.36 -31.26
N HIS A 4 -0.91 58.31 -30.83
CA HIS A 4 -1.31 56.89 -30.72
C HIS A 4 -1.06 55.83 -31.84
N ASN A 5 -0.10 54.95 -31.48
CA ASN A 5 0.12 53.52 -31.77
C ASN A 5 -1.11 52.63 -32.04
N ARG A 6 -0.94 51.59 -32.89
CA ARG A 6 -0.66 50.18 -32.50
C ARG A 6 -0.55 49.25 -33.72
N ALA A 7 0.39 48.31 -33.64
CA ALA A 7 0.64 47.22 -34.57
C ALA A 7 -0.30 46.02 -34.33
N CYS A 8 -0.59 45.27 -35.39
CA CYS A 8 -1.20 43.93 -35.33
C CYS A 8 -0.42 42.96 -36.23
N SER A 9 0.16 41.93 -35.62
CA SER A 9 0.79 40.78 -36.29
C SER A 9 -0.23 39.91 -36.98
N VAL A 10 0.13 39.37 -38.15
CA VAL A 10 -0.57 38.22 -38.76
C VAL A 10 0.39 37.04 -38.78
N VAL A 11 -0.03 35.97 -38.11
CA VAL A 11 0.67 34.69 -37.98
C VAL A 11 0.46 33.88 -39.25
N SER A 12 1.54 33.42 -39.87
CA SER A 12 1.51 32.55 -41.04
C SER A 12 1.65 31.09 -40.60
N THR A 13 0.65 30.27 -40.92
CA THR A 13 0.59 28.84 -40.62
C THR A 13 1.24 28.05 -41.76
N LEU A 14 2.39 27.43 -41.52
CA LEU A 14 2.95 26.43 -42.42
C LEU A 14 2.66 25.02 -41.88
N TYR A 15 1.96 24.23 -42.71
CA TYR A 15 1.61 22.84 -42.46
C TYR A 15 2.86 21.95 -42.58
N CYS A 16 3.17 21.19 -41.53
CA CYS A 16 4.16 20.12 -41.61
C CYS A 16 3.41 18.80 -41.85
N THR A 17 3.46 18.29 -43.08
CA THR A 17 2.99 16.96 -43.43
C THR A 17 3.98 15.92 -42.91
N ALA A 18 3.70 15.35 -41.74
CA ALA A 18 4.38 14.16 -41.24
C ALA A 18 3.33 13.09 -40.94
N SER A 19 3.36 12.06 -41.78
CA SER A 19 2.59 10.83 -41.64
C SER A 19 3.03 10.09 -40.37
N CYS A 20 2.26 10.23 -39.30
CA CYS A 20 2.39 9.43 -38.08
C CYS A 20 1.17 8.51 -37.98
N TYR A 21 1.30 7.30 -38.50
CA TYR A 21 0.33 6.23 -38.27
C TYR A 21 0.36 5.85 -36.77
N ASN A 22 -0.80 5.98 -36.12
CA ASN A 22 -1.21 5.37 -34.85
C ASN A 22 -0.24 5.43 -33.66
N CYS A 23 -0.38 6.48 -32.84
CA CYS A 23 -0.05 6.38 -31.41
C CYS A 23 -0.99 7.29 -30.60
N SER A 24 -2.07 6.72 -30.07
CA SER A 24 -3.20 7.44 -29.47
C SER A 24 -2.98 7.95 -28.04
N THR A 25 -1.75 8.04 -27.53
CA THR A 25 -1.54 8.43 -26.11
C THR A 25 -0.32 9.31 -25.81
N CYS A 26 0.36 9.88 -26.80
CA CYS A 26 1.46 10.81 -26.53
C CYS A 26 0.99 12.27 -26.48
N ARG A 27 0.75 12.77 -25.26
CA ARG A 27 0.52 14.20 -24.99
C ARG A 27 1.86 14.93 -25.00
N CYS A 28 2.38 15.28 -26.18
CA CYS A 28 3.59 16.11 -26.30
C CYS A 28 3.26 17.54 -25.86
N LYS A 29 3.80 17.98 -24.73
CA LYS A 29 3.84 19.42 -24.40
C LYS A 29 4.89 20.10 -25.28
N PRO A 30 4.64 21.29 -25.84
CA PRO A 30 5.64 22.03 -26.60
C PRO A 30 6.76 22.47 -25.67
N ILE A 31 7.98 22.01 -25.95
CA ILE A 31 9.21 22.56 -25.38
C ILE A 31 9.52 23.82 -26.19
N THR A 32 9.45 24.98 -25.57
CA THR A 32 9.96 26.23 -26.14
C THR A 32 11.48 26.16 -26.11
N PHE A 33 12.11 25.85 -27.26
CA PHE A 33 13.54 26.01 -27.44
C PHE A 33 13.87 27.48 -27.72
N LEU A 34 14.60 28.12 -26.80
CA LEU A 34 15.40 29.30 -27.10
C LEU A 34 16.66 28.81 -27.83
N ILE A 35 16.84 29.22 -29.09
CA ILE A 35 18.05 28.96 -29.86
C ILE A 35 18.99 30.15 -29.63
N ASP A 36 20.04 29.94 -28.83
CA ASP A 36 21.21 30.81 -28.83
C ASP A 36 22.26 30.19 -29.75
N ASN A 37 22.81 31.00 -30.65
CA ASN A 37 23.58 30.54 -31.80
C ASN A 37 25.05 30.86 -31.56
N THR A 38 25.79 29.95 -30.93
CA THR A 38 27.26 30.02 -30.89
C THR A 38 27.91 28.64 -30.99
N ARG A 39 28.98 28.61 -31.79
CA ARG A 39 29.77 27.46 -32.21
C ARG A 39 30.40 26.72 -31.03
N GLY A 40 30.42 25.39 -31.09
CA GLY A 40 31.22 24.57 -30.19
C GLY A 40 31.14 23.09 -30.54
N THR A 41 32.28 22.52 -30.90
CA THR A 41 32.58 21.09 -31.06
C THR A 41 32.12 20.24 -29.87
N ALA A 42 31.57 19.04 -30.11
CA ALA A 42 31.86 17.80 -29.36
C ALA A 42 30.80 16.70 -29.60
N ASP A 43 31.31 15.51 -29.91
CA ASP A 43 30.90 14.20 -29.38
C ASP A 43 29.46 13.67 -29.55
N ARG A 44 29.35 12.78 -30.54
CA ARG A 44 28.82 11.41 -30.43
C ARG A 44 27.83 11.17 -29.27
N CYS A 45 26.60 11.66 -29.40
CA CYS A 45 25.50 11.30 -28.50
C CYS A 45 24.97 9.90 -28.86
N GLY A 46 25.59 8.87 -28.27
CA GLY A 46 25.00 7.55 -28.14
C GLY A 46 23.86 7.59 -27.13
N SER A 47 22.68 8.04 -27.55
CA SER A 47 21.45 7.91 -26.76
C SER A 47 20.95 6.46 -26.85
N LYS A 48 21.62 5.56 -26.12
CA LYS A 48 20.91 4.40 -25.58
C LYS A 48 19.75 4.96 -24.76
N PRO A 49 18.49 4.53 -24.99
CA PRO A 49 17.48 4.74 -23.98
C PRO A 49 17.98 4.00 -22.75
N LEU A 50 18.40 4.74 -21.73
CA LEU A 50 18.47 4.23 -20.37
C LEU A 50 17.05 3.76 -20.08
N CYS A 51 16.79 2.47 -20.29
CA CYS A 51 15.82 1.77 -19.49
C CYS A 51 16.30 1.95 -18.06
N GLU A 52 15.86 3.02 -17.41
CA GLU A 52 15.83 3.06 -15.96
C GLU A 52 15.14 1.76 -15.54
N PRO A 53 15.80 0.91 -14.73
CA PRO A 53 15.07 -0.16 -14.09
C PRO A 53 13.92 0.52 -13.35
N ARG A 54 12.68 0.20 -13.74
CA ARG A 54 11.49 0.54 -12.94
C ARG A 54 11.89 0.24 -11.49
N PRO A 55 11.78 1.18 -10.54
CA PRO A 55 12.12 0.89 -9.16
C PRO A 55 11.32 -0.35 -8.81
N GLY A 56 12.03 -1.48 -8.70
CA GLY A 56 11.45 -2.75 -8.33
C GLY A 56 10.72 -2.44 -7.05
N LEU A 57 9.40 -2.60 -7.06
CA LEU A 57 8.54 -2.29 -5.94
C LEU A 57 9.14 -3.05 -4.75
N ALA A 58 9.94 -2.36 -3.94
CA ALA A 58 10.65 -3.00 -2.85
C ALA A 58 9.55 -3.55 -1.99
N LYS A 59 9.41 -4.87 -1.99
CA LYS A 59 8.37 -5.56 -1.25
C LYS A 59 8.56 -5.12 0.20
N VAL A 60 7.60 -4.35 0.71
CA VAL A 60 7.66 -3.87 2.09
C VAL A 60 7.61 -5.12 2.97
N MET A 61 8.65 -5.31 3.76
CA MET A 61 8.68 -6.39 4.75
C MET A 61 7.69 -6.03 5.83
N LEU A 62 6.60 -6.77 5.90
CA LEU A 62 5.61 -6.66 6.96
C LEU A 62 5.88 -7.73 8.01
N PHE A 63 5.55 -7.40 9.24
CA PHE A 63 5.51 -8.32 10.36
C PHE A 63 4.07 -8.53 10.76
N ASN A 64 3.70 -9.74 11.13
CA ASN A 64 2.35 -10.05 11.53
C ASN A 64 2.27 -10.98 12.76
N ALA A 65 1.09 -11.03 13.38
CA ALA A 65 0.79 -11.95 14.46
C ALA A 65 -0.70 -12.34 14.44
N LEU A 66 -1.01 -13.50 15.03
CA LEU A 66 -2.38 -14.03 15.12
C LEU A 66 -2.70 -14.43 16.56
N ILE A 67 -3.82 -13.92 17.06
CA ILE A 67 -4.32 -14.21 18.39
C ILE A 67 -5.72 -14.83 18.30
N ARG A 68 -5.95 -15.89 19.07
CA ARG A 68 -7.29 -16.42 19.36
C ARG A 68 -7.65 -16.16 20.81
N THR A 69 -8.94 -15.94 21.04
CA THR A 69 -9.53 -15.84 22.37
C THR A 69 -10.89 -16.53 22.36
N HIS A 70 -11.48 -16.70 23.55
CA HIS A 70 -12.84 -17.21 23.65
C HIS A 70 -13.85 -16.27 22.97
N HIS A 71 -13.83 -14.99 23.36
CA HIS A 71 -14.70 -13.94 22.84
C HIS A 71 -14.05 -12.56 22.91
N ILE A 72 -14.56 -11.65 22.07
CA ILE A 72 -14.19 -10.23 22.06
C ILE A 72 -15.49 -9.40 22.00
N THR A 73 -16.14 -9.24 23.16
CA THR A 73 -17.44 -8.54 23.27
C THR A 73 -17.35 -7.21 24.01
N SER A 74 -16.27 -6.96 24.76
CA SER A 74 -16.14 -5.75 25.58
C SER A 74 -15.78 -4.53 24.72
N ARG A 75 -16.72 -3.60 24.54
CA ARG A 75 -16.47 -2.32 23.85
C ARG A 75 -15.33 -1.52 24.49
N LYS A 76 -15.21 -1.53 25.83
CA LYS A 76 -14.10 -0.88 26.55
C LYS A 76 -12.74 -1.43 26.10
N LYS A 77 -12.62 -2.74 25.95
CA LYS A 77 -11.39 -3.36 25.45
C LYS A 77 -11.15 -3.02 23.98
N VAL A 78 -12.18 -3.01 23.15
CA VAL A 78 -12.07 -2.60 21.74
C VAL A 78 -11.53 -1.17 21.60
N VAL A 79 -12.00 -0.23 22.43
CA VAL A 79 -11.49 1.15 22.45
C VAL A 79 -9.99 1.18 22.79
N VAL A 80 -9.54 0.40 23.77
CA VAL A 80 -8.10 0.28 24.09
C VAL A 80 -7.31 -0.30 22.92
N LEU A 81 -7.83 -1.34 22.26
CA LEU A 81 -7.18 -1.96 21.11
C LEU A 81 -7.09 -1.01 19.91
N LYS A 82 -8.13 -0.21 19.66
CA LYS A 82 -8.15 0.79 18.60
C LYS A 82 -7.10 1.87 18.85
N LYS A 83 -7.07 2.43 20.06
CA LYS A 83 -6.05 3.40 20.47
C LYS A 83 -4.63 2.83 20.32
N ALA A 84 -4.43 1.57 20.70
CA ALA A 84 -3.14 0.90 20.55
C ALA A 84 -2.75 0.71 19.08
N ALA A 85 -3.69 0.35 18.20
CA ALA A 85 -3.44 0.21 16.77
C ALA A 85 -2.97 1.54 16.16
N ASP A 86 -3.65 2.64 16.49
CA ASP A 86 -3.29 3.98 16.03
C ASP A 86 -1.92 4.42 16.59
N THR A 87 -1.63 4.08 17.86
CA THR A 87 -0.37 4.46 18.53
C THR A 87 0.85 3.74 17.96
N PHE A 88 0.71 2.45 17.66
CA PHE A 88 1.79 1.62 17.12
C PHE A 88 1.78 1.54 15.59
N ASN A 89 0.98 2.37 14.91
CA ASN A 89 0.88 2.40 13.46
C ASN A 89 0.60 1.00 12.84
N CYS A 90 -0.21 0.20 13.54
CA CYS A 90 -0.53 -1.16 13.16
C CYS A 90 -1.87 -1.22 12.43
N TYR A 91 -1.95 -2.02 11.37
CA TYR A 91 -3.23 -2.46 10.86
C TYR A 91 -3.71 -3.65 11.68
N VAL A 92 -4.94 -3.57 12.19
CA VAL A 92 -5.54 -4.61 13.02
C VAL A 92 -6.91 -5.01 12.46
N LEU A 93 -7.12 -6.32 12.33
CA LEU A 93 -8.42 -6.89 12.03
C LEU A 93 -8.95 -7.66 13.23
N LEU A 94 -10.16 -7.33 13.66
CA LEU A 94 -10.79 -7.85 14.86
C LEU A 94 -12.12 -8.50 14.53
N ARG A 95 -12.35 -9.73 15.00
CA ARG A 95 -13.69 -10.33 14.94
C ARG A 95 -14.41 -10.21 16.29
N THR A 96 -15.48 -9.42 16.37
CA THR A 96 -16.25 -9.21 17.60
C THR A 96 -17.54 -10.07 17.61
N GLY A 97 -18.16 -10.21 18.79
CA GLY A 97 -19.50 -10.83 18.93
C GLY A 97 -19.60 -12.37 18.87
N GLY A 98 -18.63 -13.08 18.28
CA GLY A 98 -18.68 -14.55 18.16
C GLY A 98 -17.62 -15.33 18.96
N CYS A 99 -17.76 -16.66 19.00
CA CYS A 99 -16.70 -17.61 19.35
C CYS A 99 -16.17 -18.27 18.06
N PRO A 100 -14.86 -18.46 17.87
CA PRO A 100 -13.77 -17.86 18.65
C PRO A 100 -13.64 -16.35 18.38
N GLY A 101 -13.10 -15.62 19.34
CA GLY A 101 -12.54 -14.30 19.10
C GLY A 101 -11.23 -14.42 18.32
N VAL A 102 -11.04 -13.61 17.28
CA VAL A 102 -9.85 -13.65 16.43
C VAL A 102 -9.32 -12.24 16.23
N MET A 103 -8.00 -12.08 16.36
CA MET A 103 -7.30 -10.83 16.10
C MET A 103 -6.11 -11.09 15.19
N TYR A 104 -6.02 -10.30 14.13
CA TYR A 104 -4.85 -10.23 13.25
C TYR A 104 -4.25 -8.84 13.37
N VAL A 105 -2.92 -8.76 13.36
CA VAL A 105 -2.19 -7.50 13.38
C VAL A 105 -1.03 -7.58 12.41
N GLU A 106 -0.75 -6.47 11.72
CA GLU A 106 0.43 -6.29 10.91
C GLU A 106 0.99 -4.86 11.02
N SER A 107 2.30 -4.72 10.84
CA SER A 107 3.01 -3.44 10.73
C SER A 107 4.30 -3.61 9.93
N ALA A 108 4.89 -2.51 9.47
CA ALA A 108 6.22 -2.51 8.86
C ALA A 108 7.36 -2.80 9.87
N ARG A 109 7.11 -2.63 11.18
CA ARG A 109 8.09 -2.90 12.24
C ARG A 109 7.60 -4.01 13.17
N GLU A 110 8.50 -4.94 13.50
CA GLU A 110 8.20 -6.04 14.43
C GLU A 110 7.92 -5.55 15.86
N GLU A 111 8.61 -4.49 16.28
CA GLU A 111 8.47 -3.86 17.60
C GLU A 111 7.03 -3.37 17.84
N ASP A 112 6.41 -2.79 16.81
CA ASP A 112 5.04 -2.26 16.87
C ASP A 112 4.02 -3.40 17.02
N VAL A 113 4.20 -4.48 16.26
CA VAL A 113 3.39 -5.70 16.38
C VAL A 113 3.53 -6.30 17.78
N SER A 114 4.76 -6.40 18.29
CA SER A 114 5.06 -6.93 19.62
C SER A 114 4.46 -6.06 20.73
N ALA A 115 4.56 -4.74 20.63
CA ALA A 115 3.96 -3.80 21.58
C ALA A 115 2.43 -3.88 21.58
N TRP A 116 1.82 -4.05 20.41
CA TRP A 116 0.38 -4.26 20.29
C TRP A 116 -0.05 -5.59 20.92
N VAL A 117 0.64 -6.71 20.62
CA VAL A 117 0.40 -8.03 21.23
C VAL A 117 0.51 -7.97 22.76
N ASN A 118 1.54 -7.30 23.29
CA ASN A 118 1.70 -7.08 24.72
C ASN A 118 0.52 -6.31 25.33
N THR A 119 -0.06 -5.36 24.58
CA THR A 119 -1.27 -4.66 25.00
C THR A 119 -2.48 -5.59 25.07
N VAL A 120 -2.67 -6.48 24.09
CA VAL A 120 -3.74 -7.50 24.13
C VAL A 120 -3.59 -8.42 25.34
N GLN A 121 -2.37 -8.88 25.61
CA GLN A 121 -2.09 -9.79 26.73
C GLN A 121 -2.50 -9.19 28.09
N ARG A 122 -2.26 -7.88 28.28
CA ARG A 122 -2.67 -7.15 29.50
C ARG A 122 -4.18 -7.07 29.71
N LEU A 123 -4.98 -7.23 28.64
CA LEU A 123 -6.45 -7.21 28.72
C LEU A 123 -7.05 -8.52 29.27
N ARG A 124 -6.24 -9.55 29.53
CA ARG A 124 -6.63 -10.82 30.18
C ARG A 124 -7.91 -11.43 29.58
N TYR A 125 -7.90 -11.70 28.28
CA TYR A 125 -8.99 -12.44 27.65
C TYR A 125 -9.00 -13.90 28.11
N LYS A 126 -10.20 -14.48 28.22
CA LYS A 126 -10.34 -15.92 28.47
C LYS A 126 -9.82 -16.70 27.26
N ASP A 127 -9.13 -17.80 27.54
CA ASP A 127 -8.53 -18.69 26.56
C ASP A 127 -7.62 -17.95 25.56
N TYR A 128 -6.86 -16.97 26.06
CA TYR A 128 -5.88 -16.25 25.25
C TYR A 128 -4.84 -17.22 24.68
N GLN A 129 -4.72 -17.22 23.36
CA GLN A 129 -3.75 -18.01 22.62
C GLN A 129 -3.04 -17.14 21.59
N LEU A 130 -1.74 -16.94 21.76
CA LEU A 130 -0.88 -16.40 20.72
C LEU A 130 -0.55 -17.53 19.74
N VAL A 131 -1.35 -17.62 18.68
CA VAL A 131 -1.31 -18.71 17.70
C VAL A 131 -0.10 -18.59 16.79
N ALA A 132 0.19 -17.37 16.35
CA ALA A 132 1.40 -17.03 15.60
C ALA A 132 2.06 -15.83 16.28
N ARG A 133 3.35 -15.99 16.60
CA ARG A 133 4.15 -14.94 17.23
C ARG A 133 4.44 -13.83 16.21
N PRO A 134 4.72 -12.59 16.68
CA PRO A 134 5.27 -11.54 15.83
C PRO A 134 6.46 -12.09 15.04
N GLY A 135 6.44 -11.88 13.73
CA GLY A 135 7.50 -12.31 12.84
C GLY A 135 7.23 -11.88 11.41
N PRO A 136 8.20 -12.06 10.50
CA PRO A 136 8.06 -11.69 9.10
C PRO A 136 6.83 -12.37 8.49
N GLN A 137 6.02 -11.57 7.80
CA GLN A 137 4.84 -12.07 7.09
C GLN A 137 5.26 -13.11 6.06
N ALA A 138 4.68 -14.30 6.17
CA ALA A 138 4.79 -15.33 5.15
C ALA A 138 4.18 -14.78 3.85
N ASP A 139 5.01 -14.53 2.86
CA ASP A 139 4.53 -14.14 1.54
C ASP A 139 4.16 -15.39 0.76
N GLU A 140 2.86 -15.58 0.55
CA GLU A 140 2.37 -16.70 -0.24
C GLU A 140 2.41 -16.41 -1.75
N GLY A 141 2.95 -15.25 -2.18
CA GLY A 141 3.11 -14.89 -3.60
C GLY A 141 1.80 -14.56 -4.33
N TYR A 142 0.67 -14.61 -3.62
CA TYR A 142 -0.67 -14.33 -4.15
C TYR A 142 -1.23 -12.96 -3.73
N ALA A 143 -0.48 -12.17 -2.96
CA ALA A 143 -0.92 -10.83 -2.61
C ALA A 143 -1.19 -10.06 -3.92
N LYS A 144 -2.44 -9.69 -4.17
CA LYS A 144 -2.79 -8.77 -5.26
C LYS A 144 -2.19 -7.42 -4.90
N SER A 145 -0.92 -7.26 -5.26
CA SER A 145 -0.14 -6.04 -5.17
C SER A 145 -0.91 -4.92 -5.86
N SER A 146 -1.49 -4.00 -5.06
CA SER A 146 -1.58 -2.54 -5.32
C SER A 146 -2.71 -1.81 -4.57
N THR A 147 -3.67 -2.48 -3.91
CA THR A 147 -4.86 -1.75 -3.37
C THR A 147 -5.30 -2.06 -1.94
N ILE A 148 -4.63 -2.94 -1.21
CA ILE A 148 -5.01 -3.17 0.19
C ILE A 148 -4.43 -2.04 1.02
N SER A 149 -5.30 -1.21 1.57
CA SER A 149 -4.86 -0.18 2.50
C SER A 149 -4.17 -0.87 3.69
N THR A 150 -2.89 -0.57 3.83
CA THR A 150 -2.11 -0.79 5.04
C THR A 150 -2.30 0.38 6.01
N ASP A 151 -3.39 1.13 5.83
CA ASP A 151 -3.70 2.28 6.66
C ASP A 151 -3.81 1.80 8.11
N PRO A 152 -3.03 2.39 9.02
CA PRO A 152 -3.08 2.04 10.43
C PRO A 152 -4.49 2.17 10.99
N GLY A 153 -4.79 1.31 11.96
CA GLY A 153 -6.04 1.35 12.70
C GLY A 153 -6.68 -0.01 12.86
N LEU A 154 -7.80 -0.03 13.59
CA LEU A 154 -8.54 -1.24 13.91
C LEU A 154 -9.84 -1.31 13.11
N ARG A 155 -10.00 -2.39 12.35
CA ARG A 155 -11.24 -2.75 11.66
C ARG A 155 -11.92 -3.93 12.37
N GLU A 156 -13.21 -3.77 12.66
CA GLU A 156 -14.07 -4.83 13.19
C GLU A 156 -14.77 -5.57 12.04
N VAL A 157 -14.97 -6.88 12.20
CA VAL A 157 -15.77 -7.75 11.33
C VAL A 157 -16.60 -8.70 12.17
N ASP A 158 -17.76 -9.13 11.66
CA ASP A 158 -18.70 -9.94 12.43
C ASP A 158 -18.56 -11.45 12.12
N SER A 159 -18.01 -11.80 10.94
CA SER A 159 -17.96 -13.19 10.46
C SER A 159 -16.53 -13.69 10.20
N ILE A 160 -16.32 -14.98 10.48
CA ILE A 160 -15.07 -15.68 10.14
C ILE A 160 -14.87 -15.78 8.62
N LYS A 161 -15.97 -15.85 7.86
CA LYS A 161 -15.93 -15.88 6.40
C LYS A 161 -15.34 -14.58 5.84
N GLU A 162 -15.82 -13.43 6.32
CA GLU A 162 -15.27 -12.12 5.94
C GLU A 162 -13.82 -11.98 6.38
N PHE A 163 -13.49 -12.42 7.61
CA PHE A 163 -12.11 -12.42 8.09
C PHE A 163 -11.18 -13.21 7.15
N GLY A 164 -11.59 -14.40 6.73
CA GLY A 164 -10.84 -15.23 5.79
C GLY A 164 -10.69 -14.59 4.40
N SER A 165 -11.72 -13.91 3.90
CA SER A 165 -11.61 -13.14 2.64
C SER A 165 -10.55 -12.04 2.74
N LEU A 166 -10.51 -11.30 3.86
CA LEU A 166 -9.49 -10.26 4.07
C LEU A 166 -8.07 -10.85 4.21
N MET A 167 -7.93 -12.02 4.84
CA MET A 167 -6.64 -12.73 4.88
C MET A 167 -6.18 -13.21 3.50
N LYS A 168 -7.14 -13.61 2.64
CA LYS A 168 -6.87 -13.98 1.25
C LYS A 168 -6.39 -12.79 0.44
N ASP A 169 -7.08 -11.67 0.54
CA ASP A 169 -6.68 -10.46 -0.18
C ASP A 169 -5.26 -10.06 0.24
N ARG A 170 -4.95 -10.14 1.55
CA ARG A 170 -3.64 -9.85 2.13
C ARG A 170 -2.54 -10.87 1.80
N GLY A 171 -2.86 -11.98 1.14
CA GLY A 171 -1.88 -13.00 0.77
C GLY A 171 -1.34 -13.82 1.96
N VAL A 172 -2.09 -13.90 3.07
CA VAL A 172 -1.71 -14.64 4.29
C VAL A 172 -2.73 -15.73 4.64
N LEU A 173 -3.50 -16.20 3.65
CA LEU A 173 -4.61 -17.13 3.89
C LEU A 173 -4.13 -18.49 4.38
N GLY A 174 -3.11 -19.08 3.77
CA GLY A 174 -2.57 -20.37 4.17
C GLY A 174 -2.02 -20.32 5.59
N TRP A 175 -1.21 -19.31 5.90
CA TRP A 175 -0.73 -19.02 7.25
C TRP A 175 -1.86 -18.88 8.26
N TRP A 176 -2.90 -18.10 7.95
CA TRP A 176 -4.06 -17.94 8.82
C TRP A 176 -4.81 -19.26 9.03
N ARG A 177 -5.03 -20.03 7.95
CA ARG A 177 -5.71 -21.34 8.04
C ARG A 177 -4.94 -22.33 8.90
N LYS A 178 -3.61 -22.38 8.77
CA LYS A 178 -2.74 -23.20 9.62
C LYS A 178 -2.85 -22.79 11.09
N GLY A 179 -2.76 -21.49 11.37
CA GLY A 179 -2.94 -20.96 12.72
C GLY A 179 -4.32 -21.30 13.31
N MET A 180 -5.37 -21.13 12.51
CA MET A 180 -6.74 -21.43 12.92
C MET A 180 -7.06 -22.93 13.04
N GLY A 181 -6.21 -23.82 12.52
CA GLY A 181 -6.44 -25.27 12.51
C GLY A 181 -7.36 -25.74 11.37
N TYR A 182 -7.56 -24.93 10.33
CA TYR A 182 -8.34 -25.26 9.12
C TYR A 182 -7.48 -25.93 8.03
N ALA A 183 -6.19 -26.08 8.30
CA ALA A 183 -5.23 -26.77 7.46
C ALA A 183 -4.24 -27.53 8.36
N PRO A 184 -3.69 -28.66 7.90
CA PRO A 184 -2.61 -29.33 8.61
C PRO A 184 -1.41 -28.39 8.78
N ARG A 185 -0.66 -28.56 9.88
CA ARG A 185 0.53 -27.75 10.16
C ARG A 185 1.66 -28.08 9.20
#